data_AF-A0A0F9KVL5-F1
#
_entry.id   AF-A0A0F9KVL5-F1
#
_cell.length_a   1.000
_cell.length_b   1.000
_cell.length_c   1.000
_cell.angle_alpha   90.00
_cell.angle_beta   90.00
_cell.angle_gamma   90.00
#
_symmetry.space_group_name_H-M   'P 1'
#
loop_
_entity.id
_entity.type
_entity.pdbx_description
1 polymer ?
#
loop_
_entity_poly.entity_id
_entity_poly.type
_entity_poly.pdbx_seq_one_letter_code
_entity_poly.pdbx_strand_id
1 'polypeptide(L)'
;MAKVKAPLFSFEARGKLADALVYFPWKGIDAVRTHVIPANPQTAAQITQRGYMTGAVAAWHAASYLANDIAAWNRLANLAATSRSGFNRMVEEWINEAILGGTWEPISDVLVTVIGAAGFQVNLTKASGGNAPTLRWGTSPTNMPENNVMTDNTLDDWEYAPTGLNASTLYYFTVDVGATGVDWARLGIYTQRTTA
;
A
#
# COMPACT_ATOMS: atom_id res chain seq x y z
N MET A 1 -18.53 -32.86 -23.07
CA MET A 1 -17.46 -32.86 -24.09
C MET A 1 -17.69 -34.08 -24.97
N ALA A 2 -17.85 -33.91 -26.28
CA ALA A 2 -18.06 -35.03 -27.18
C ALA A 2 -16.77 -35.86 -27.27
N LYS A 3 -16.86 -37.17 -27.01
CA LYS A 3 -15.75 -38.10 -27.26
C LYS A 3 -15.73 -38.35 -28.76
N VAL A 4 -14.66 -37.92 -29.44
CA VAL A 4 -14.48 -38.18 -30.87
C VAL A 4 -13.62 -39.43 -31.04
N LYS A 5 -14.06 -40.36 -31.91
CA LYS A 5 -13.26 -41.54 -32.26
C LYS A 5 -12.25 -41.15 -33.33
N ALA A 6 -10.97 -41.39 -33.06
CA ALA A 6 -9.84 -41.10 -33.96
C ALA A 6 -9.83 -39.64 -34.48
N PRO A 7 -9.72 -38.64 -33.58
CA PRO A 7 -9.60 -37.25 -34.02
C PRO A 7 -8.32 -37.10 -34.85
N LEU A 8 -8.49 -37.05 -36.17
CA LEU A 8 -7.41 -36.99 -37.17
C LEU A 8 -6.62 -38.30 -37.38
N PHE A 9 -7.29 -39.45 -37.37
CA PHE A 9 -6.66 -40.77 -37.61
C PHE A 9 -5.60 -41.21 -36.58
N SER A 10 -5.65 -40.64 -35.36
CA SER A 10 -5.10 -41.25 -34.13
C SER A 10 -3.59 -41.59 -34.14
N PHE A 11 -2.74 -40.58 -34.27
CA PHE A 11 -1.38 -40.63 -33.70
C PHE A 11 -1.17 -39.40 -32.81
N GLU A 12 -1.50 -39.54 -31.53
CA GLU A 12 -1.14 -38.61 -30.46
C GLU A 12 -1.26 -37.11 -30.81
N ALA A 13 -2.32 -36.73 -31.54
CA ALA A 13 -2.47 -35.37 -32.02
C ALA A 13 -2.59 -34.39 -30.84
N ARG A 14 -1.71 -33.39 -30.81
CA ARG A 14 -1.65 -32.37 -29.76
C ARG A 14 -1.61 -30.99 -30.38
N GLY A 15 -2.25 -30.03 -29.72
CA GLY A 15 -2.18 -28.62 -30.08
C GLY A 15 -3.44 -28.11 -30.76
N LYS A 16 -3.37 -26.86 -31.26
CA LYS A 16 -4.49 -26.16 -31.87
C LYS A 16 -4.48 -26.30 -33.38
N LEU A 17 -5.65 -26.49 -33.99
CA LEU A 17 -5.86 -26.46 -35.43
C LEU A 17 -6.70 -25.23 -35.77
N ALA A 18 -6.11 -24.33 -36.56
CA ALA A 18 -6.75 -23.15 -37.15
C ALA A 18 -7.57 -22.29 -36.16
N ASP A 19 -7.14 -22.21 -34.90
CA ASP A 19 -7.84 -21.51 -33.81
C ASP A 19 -9.32 -21.91 -33.64
N ALA A 20 -9.69 -23.11 -34.10
CA ALA A 20 -11.04 -23.63 -34.05
C ALA A 20 -11.14 -24.86 -33.13
N LEU A 21 -10.12 -25.72 -33.13
CA LEU A 21 -10.10 -26.96 -32.36
C LEU A 21 -8.78 -27.12 -31.61
N VAL A 22 -8.83 -27.74 -30.44
CA VAL A 22 -7.65 -28.12 -29.65
C VAL A 22 -7.71 -29.62 -29.37
N TYR A 23 -6.65 -30.32 -29.77
CA TYR A 23 -6.45 -31.75 -29.59
C TYR A 23 -5.56 -31.99 -28.38
N PHE A 24 -5.96 -32.91 -27.51
CA PHE A 24 -5.18 -33.26 -26.33
C PHE A 24 -5.62 -34.62 -25.75
N PRO A 25 -4.72 -35.35 -25.09
CA PRO A 25 -5.09 -36.55 -24.35
C PRO A 25 -5.79 -36.18 -23.04
N TRP A 26 -6.95 -36.79 -22.76
CA TRP A 26 -7.66 -36.68 -21.49
C TRP A 26 -7.83 -38.07 -20.88
N LYS A 27 -7.11 -38.37 -19.78
CA LYS A 27 -7.21 -39.65 -19.04
C LYS A 27 -7.17 -40.88 -19.96
N GLY A 28 -6.22 -40.92 -20.89
CA GLY A 28 -6.05 -42.03 -21.83
C GLY A 28 -7.05 -42.07 -23.00
N ILE A 29 -7.83 -41.01 -23.19
CA ILE A 29 -8.77 -40.86 -24.32
C ILE A 29 -8.35 -39.65 -25.15
N ASP A 30 -8.31 -39.80 -26.47
CA ASP A 30 -8.09 -38.67 -27.38
C ASP A 30 -9.34 -37.78 -27.41
N ALA A 31 -9.17 -36.52 -26.99
CA ALA A 31 -10.24 -35.55 -26.90
C ALA A 31 -9.98 -34.35 -27.82
N VAL A 32 -11.08 -33.81 -28.34
CA VAL A 32 -11.11 -32.52 -29.03
C VAL A 32 -12.06 -31.60 -28.31
N ARG A 33 -11.64 -30.35 -28.15
CA ARG A 33 -12.52 -29.25 -27.73
C ARG A 33 -12.44 -28.11 -28.72
N THR A 34 -13.51 -27.32 -28.81
CA THR A 34 -13.47 -26.04 -29.49
C THR A 34 -12.39 -25.18 -28.85
N HIS A 35 -11.61 -24.49 -29.68
CA HIS A 35 -10.68 -23.47 -29.22
C HIS A 35 -11.48 -22.32 -28.63
N VAL A 36 -11.50 -22.25 -27.31
CA VAL A 36 -12.16 -21.17 -26.58
C VAL A 36 -11.14 -20.05 -26.43
N ILE A 37 -11.39 -18.92 -27.10
CA ILE A 37 -10.73 -17.65 -26.76
C ILE A 37 -11.52 -17.09 -25.57
N PRO A 38 -10.93 -17.04 -24.36
CA PRO A 38 -11.63 -16.44 -23.24
C PRO A 38 -11.95 -14.99 -23.57
N ALA A 39 -13.20 -14.58 -23.35
CA ALA A 39 -13.50 -13.15 -23.37
C ALA A 39 -12.69 -12.49 -22.25
N ASN A 40 -11.88 -11.49 -22.59
CA ASN A 40 -11.30 -10.55 -21.62
C ASN A 40 -12.12 -9.26 -21.70
N PRO A 41 -13.38 -9.25 -21.21
CA PRO A 41 -14.17 -8.04 -21.24
C PRO A 41 -13.39 -6.97 -20.46
N GLN A 42 -13.29 -5.76 -21.01
CA GLN A 42 -12.75 -4.60 -20.33
C GLN A 42 -13.94 -3.79 -19.82
N THR A 43 -14.66 -4.33 -18.83
CA THR A 43 -15.83 -3.62 -18.29
C THR A 43 -15.39 -2.34 -17.60
N ALA A 44 -16.29 -1.36 -17.53
CA ALA A 44 -16.03 -0.10 -16.84
C ALA A 44 -15.51 -0.34 -15.41
N ALA A 45 -16.15 -1.23 -14.65
CA ALA A 45 -15.71 -1.58 -13.29
C ALA A 45 -14.28 -2.16 -13.24
N GLN A 46 -13.90 -3.02 -14.19
CA GLN A 46 -12.54 -3.57 -14.24
C GLN A 46 -11.51 -2.51 -14.63
N ILE A 47 -11.87 -1.57 -15.51
CA ILE A 47 -11.00 -0.44 -15.87
C ILE A 47 -10.83 0.47 -14.65
N THR A 48 -11.90 0.79 -13.92
CA THR A 48 -11.85 1.58 -12.68
C THR A 48 -10.91 0.98 -11.66
N GLN A 49 -11.05 -0.32 -11.35
CA GLN A 49 -10.19 -0.99 -10.38
C GLN A 49 -8.71 -1.03 -10.80
N ARG A 50 -8.44 -1.22 -12.11
CA ARG A 50 -7.07 -1.10 -12.65
C ARG A 50 -6.54 0.33 -12.52
N GLY A 51 -7.38 1.32 -12.76
CA GLY A 51 -7.06 2.73 -12.58
C GLY A 51 -6.63 3.05 -11.15
N TYR A 52 -7.34 2.53 -10.15
CA TYR A 52 -6.95 2.69 -8.75
C TYR A 52 -5.59 2.07 -8.45
N MET A 53 -5.34 0.84 -8.92
CA MET A 53 -4.04 0.19 -8.74
C MET A 53 -2.92 1.01 -9.43
N THR A 54 -3.14 1.48 -10.65
CA THR A 54 -2.16 2.30 -11.37
C THR A 54 -1.88 3.62 -10.63
N GLY A 55 -2.92 4.28 -10.12
CA GLY A 55 -2.79 5.51 -9.32
C GLY A 55 -2.01 5.30 -8.03
N ALA A 56 -2.32 4.25 -7.27
CA ALA A 56 -1.63 3.92 -6.03
C ALA A 56 -0.13 3.63 -6.25
N VAL A 57 0.21 2.87 -7.29
CA VAL A 57 1.61 2.58 -7.65
C VAL A 57 2.35 3.85 -8.05
N ALA A 58 1.72 4.72 -8.85
CA ALA A 58 2.29 6.00 -9.21
C ALA A 58 2.53 6.88 -7.97
N ALA A 59 1.57 6.94 -7.05
CA ALA A 59 1.71 7.68 -5.80
C ALA A 59 2.87 7.17 -4.94
N TRP A 60 3.08 5.84 -4.87
CA TRP A 60 4.22 5.27 -4.14
C TRP A 60 5.56 5.66 -4.74
N HIS A 61 5.68 5.65 -6.07
CA HIS A 61 6.93 6.03 -6.74
C HIS A 61 7.17 7.55 -6.77
N ALA A 62 6.11 8.35 -6.68
CA ALA A 62 6.18 9.80 -6.59
C ALA A 62 6.52 10.27 -5.16
N ALA A 63 5.99 9.59 -4.15
CA ALA A 63 6.37 9.80 -2.77
C ALA A 63 7.86 9.47 -2.63
N SER A 64 8.68 10.47 -2.31
CA SER A 64 10.14 10.34 -2.18
C SER A 64 10.50 9.63 -0.86
N TYR A 65 9.94 8.44 -0.65
CA TYR A 65 10.12 7.65 0.55
C TYR A 65 11.57 7.21 0.69
N LEU A 66 12.14 7.54 1.84
CA LEU A 66 13.47 7.11 2.23
C LEU A 66 13.42 5.75 2.96
N ALA A 67 14.58 5.19 3.28
CA ALA A 67 14.68 3.84 3.86
C ALA A 67 13.96 3.70 5.23
N ASN A 68 13.98 4.77 6.04
CA ASN A 68 13.21 4.93 7.28
C ASN A 68 11.70 4.84 7.01
N ASP A 69 11.18 5.53 6.00
CA ASP A 69 9.76 5.52 5.64
C ASP A 69 9.33 4.11 5.18
N ILE A 70 10.14 3.46 4.33
CA ILE A 70 9.90 2.09 3.87
C ILE A 70 9.90 1.12 5.06
N ALA A 71 10.83 1.26 6.00
CA ALA A 71 10.87 0.45 7.22
C ALA A 71 9.63 0.69 8.10
N ALA A 72 9.16 1.93 8.20
CA ALA A 72 7.95 2.27 8.93
C ALA A 72 6.69 1.66 8.28
N TRP A 73 6.59 1.69 6.95
CA TRP A 73 5.52 1.04 6.21
C TRP A 73 5.53 -0.48 6.41
N ASN A 74 6.71 -1.10 6.35
CA ASN A 74 6.86 -2.53 6.64
C ASN A 74 6.44 -2.87 8.08
N ARG A 75 6.75 -2.00 9.06
CA ARG A 75 6.30 -2.18 10.45
C ARG A 75 4.78 -2.14 10.57
N LEU A 76 4.13 -1.18 9.93
CA LEU A 76 2.66 -1.11 9.88
C LEU A 76 2.06 -2.34 9.20
N ALA A 77 2.65 -2.77 8.09
CA ALA A 77 2.24 -3.95 7.34
C ALA A 77 2.32 -5.24 8.20
N ASN A 78 3.34 -5.37 9.04
CA ASN A 78 3.53 -6.53 9.94
C ASN A 78 2.51 -6.60 11.09
N LEU A 79 1.78 -5.51 11.39
CA LEU A 79 0.70 -5.56 12.39
C LEU A 79 -0.58 -6.17 11.84
N ALA A 80 -0.70 -6.29 10.52
CA ALA A 80 -1.82 -6.94 9.91
C ALA A 80 -1.78 -8.46 10.08
N ALA A 81 -2.96 -9.08 10.15
CA ALA A 81 -3.09 -10.54 10.16
C ALA A 81 -2.57 -11.19 8.85
N THR A 82 -2.53 -10.44 7.75
CA THR A 82 -2.07 -10.90 6.45
C THR A 82 -0.62 -10.47 6.20
N SER A 83 0.23 -11.41 5.78
CA SER A 83 1.61 -11.09 5.38
C SER A 83 1.60 -10.19 4.15
N ARG A 84 1.97 -8.92 4.33
CA ARG A 84 2.02 -7.91 3.27
C ARG A 84 3.29 -7.07 3.43
N SER A 85 3.80 -6.53 2.34
CA SER A 85 4.89 -5.55 2.36
C SER A 85 4.36 -4.16 2.71
N GLY A 86 5.25 -3.25 3.10
CA GLY A 86 4.93 -1.84 3.32
C GLY A 86 4.33 -1.18 2.07
N PHE A 87 4.87 -1.51 0.89
CA PHE A 87 4.31 -1.11 -0.40
C PHE A 87 2.85 -1.55 -0.56
N ASN A 88 2.55 -2.84 -0.35
CA ASN A 88 1.18 -3.34 -0.46
C ASN A 88 0.25 -2.68 0.57
N ARG A 89 0.77 -2.38 1.77
CA ARG A 89 -0.01 -1.71 2.81
C ARG A 89 -0.37 -0.27 2.42
N MET A 90 0.57 0.50 1.90
CA MET A 90 0.30 1.86 1.43
C MET A 90 -0.66 1.85 0.24
N VAL A 91 -0.46 0.94 -0.72
CA VAL A 91 -1.35 0.80 -1.89
C VAL A 91 -2.78 0.52 -1.48
N GLU A 92 -3.00 -0.34 -0.48
CA GLU A 92 -4.34 -0.59 0.06
C GLU A 92 -4.97 0.65 0.68
N GLU A 93 -4.22 1.41 1.47
CA GLU A 93 -4.70 2.66 2.08
C GLU A 93 -5.07 3.71 1.02
N TRP A 94 -4.24 3.86 -0.01
CA TRP A 94 -4.53 4.75 -1.14
C TRP A 94 -5.80 4.32 -1.89
N ILE A 95 -5.96 3.02 -2.16
CA ILE A 95 -7.12 2.47 -2.87
C ILE A 95 -8.40 2.66 -2.03
N ASN A 96 -8.33 2.44 -0.72
CA ASN A 96 -9.46 2.66 0.18
C ASN A 96 -9.94 4.11 0.13
N GLU A 97 -9.02 5.07 0.12
CA GLU A 97 -9.37 6.49 -0.02
C GLU A 97 -9.98 6.80 -1.38
N ALA A 98 -9.39 6.28 -2.46
CA ALA A 98 -9.90 6.47 -3.82
C ALA A 98 -11.30 5.85 -4.03
N ILE A 99 -11.61 4.75 -3.35
CA ILE A 99 -12.95 4.13 -3.37
C ILE A 99 -13.97 5.03 -2.66
N LEU A 100 -13.57 5.73 -1.61
CA LEU A 100 -14.41 6.70 -0.90
C LEU A 100 -14.54 8.02 -1.68
N GLY A 101 -13.80 8.20 -2.77
CA GLY A 101 -13.82 9.41 -3.60
C GLY A 101 -12.95 10.55 -3.04
N GLY A 102 -12.09 10.27 -2.07
CA GLY A 102 -11.20 11.26 -1.49
C GLY A 102 -9.87 11.40 -2.24
N THR A 103 -9.10 12.42 -1.84
CA THR A 103 -7.79 12.73 -2.41
C THR A 103 -6.68 12.22 -1.51
N TRP A 104 -5.68 11.56 -2.09
CA TRP A 104 -4.47 11.21 -1.36
C TRP A 104 -3.56 12.42 -1.20
N GLU A 105 -3.29 12.84 0.04
CA GLU A 105 -2.35 13.94 0.35
C GLU A 105 -0.93 13.41 0.62
N PRO A 106 0.03 13.48 -0.33
CA PRO A 106 1.34 12.87 -0.14
C PRO A 106 2.12 13.52 1.01
N ILE A 107 2.62 12.67 1.90
CA ILE A 107 3.51 12.99 3.03
C ILE A 107 4.70 12.03 2.99
N SER A 108 5.92 12.52 3.27
CA SER A 108 7.14 11.70 3.18
C SER A 108 8.30 12.26 4.01
N ASP A 109 9.42 11.54 4.04
CA ASP A 109 10.70 11.98 4.61
C ASP A 109 10.62 12.32 6.11
N VAL A 110 10.27 11.32 6.92
CA VAL A 110 10.21 11.51 8.37
C VAL A 110 11.59 11.47 9.00
N LEU A 111 12.05 12.62 9.49
CA LEU A 111 13.31 12.73 10.20
C LEU A 111 13.07 12.93 11.70
N VAL A 112 13.80 12.20 12.53
CA VAL A 112 13.80 12.41 13.99
C VAL A 112 15.11 13.09 14.38
N THR A 113 15.01 14.23 15.03
CA THR A 113 16.13 15.04 15.51
C THR A 113 16.00 15.32 17.01
N VAL A 114 17.03 15.93 17.60
CA VAL A 114 17.01 16.42 19.00
C VAL A 114 16.49 15.38 20.01
N ILE A 115 17.06 14.17 19.97
CA ILE A 115 16.64 13.07 20.85
C ILE A 115 17.16 13.33 22.26
N GLY A 116 16.25 13.52 23.21
CA GLY A 116 16.55 13.71 24.62
C GLY A 116 15.82 12.72 25.54
N ALA A 117 15.98 12.92 26.85
CA ALA A 117 15.38 12.04 27.85
C ALA A 117 13.86 12.25 27.97
N ALA A 118 13.39 13.48 27.73
CA ALA A 118 12.00 13.89 27.90
C ALA A 118 11.26 14.17 26.58
N GLY A 119 11.88 13.89 25.43
CA GLY A 119 11.31 14.24 24.13
C GLY A 119 12.24 13.95 22.96
N PHE A 120 11.71 14.12 21.76
CA PHE A 120 12.43 14.13 20.49
C PHE A 120 11.68 15.04 19.51
N GLN A 121 12.35 15.55 18.49
CA GLN A 121 11.71 16.35 17.45
C GLN A 121 11.45 15.49 16.21
N VAL A 122 10.25 15.60 15.66
CA VAL A 122 9.86 14.92 14.42
C VAL A 122 9.65 15.98 13.35
N ASN A 123 10.32 15.81 12.23
CA ASN A 123 10.18 16.61 11.01
C ASN A 123 9.64 15.72 9.89
N LEU A 124 8.88 16.29 8.97
CA LEU A 124 8.47 15.63 7.73
C LEU A 124 8.33 16.62 6.60
N THR A 125 8.44 16.11 5.37
CA THR A 125 8.19 16.90 4.16
C THR A 125 6.75 16.68 3.66
N LYS A 126 6.02 17.77 3.49
CA LYS A 126 4.69 17.81 2.86
C LYS A 126 4.43 19.20 2.33
N ALA A 127 3.98 19.32 1.08
CA ALA A 127 3.49 20.59 0.53
C ALA A 127 2.56 21.33 1.53
N SER A 128 2.88 22.59 1.81
CA SER A 128 2.25 23.50 2.77
C SER A 128 0.78 23.78 2.47
N GLY A 129 0.33 23.54 1.25
CA GLY A 129 -1.09 23.52 0.90
C GLY A 129 -1.83 22.30 1.47
N GLY A 130 -3.10 22.48 1.83
CA GLY A 130 -3.98 21.41 2.28
C GLY A 130 -4.07 21.29 3.80
N ASN A 131 -4.30 20.07 4.29
CA ASN A 131 -4.53 19.81 5.71
C ASN A 131 -3.19 19.75 6.49
N ALA A 132 -3.20 20.23 7.74
CA ALA A 132 -2.05 20.13 8.62
C ALA A 132 -1.85 18.67 9.09
N PRO A 133 -0.62 18.12 9.05
CA PRO A 133 -0.32 16.81 9.59
C PRO A 133 -0.53 16.74 11.09
N THR A 134 -0.96 15.59 11.57
CA THR A 134 -1.10 15.28 13.00
C THR A 134 -0.14 14.17 13.36
N LEU A 135 0.78 14.42 14.30
CA LEU A 135 1.62 13.40 14.88
C LEU A 135 0.82 12.65 15.94
N ARG A 136 0.88 11.32 15.93
CA ARG A 136 0.33 10.45 16.97
C ARG A 136 1.42 9.57 17.56
N TRP A 137 1.49 9.44 18.88
CA TRP A 137 2.53 8.66 19.55
C TRP A 137 2.02 7.87 20.76
N GLY A 138 2.80 6.86 21.15
CA GLY A 138 2.53 6.01 22.31
C GLY A 138 3.65 5.00 22.56
N THR A 139 3.49 4.17 23.58
CA THR A 139 4.45 3.11 23.91
C THR A 139 4.12 1.77 23.25
N SER A 140 3.01 1.70 22.50
CA SER A 140 2.57 0.53 21.76
C SER A 140 2.38 0.85 20.28
N PRO A 141 2.75 -0.06 19.37
CA PRO A 141 2.50 0.10 17.93
C PRO A 141 1.01 0.06 17.56
N THR A 142 0.15 -0.47 18.41
CA THR A 142 -1.30 -0.58 18.15
C THR A 142 -2.15 0.43 18.93
N ASN A 143 -1.54 1.16 19.87
CA ASN A 143 -2.23 2.14 20.69
C ASN A 143 -1.35 3.39 20.89
N MET A 144 -1.69 4.47 20.18
CA MET A 144 -1.02 5.77 20.20
C MET A 144 -2.04 6.86 20.58
N PRO A 145 -2.35 7.01 21.88
CA PRO A 145 -3.42 7.91 22.33
C PRO A 145 -3.03 9.39 22.23
N GLU A 146 -1.75 9.69 22.41
CA GLU A 146 -1.25 11.05 22.38
C GLU A 146 -1.17 11.54 20.94
N ASN A 147 -1.61 12.76 20.69
CA ASN A 147 -1.59 13.36 19.37
C ASN A 147 -1.48 14.89 19.46
N ASN A 148 -0.87 15.50 18.44
CA ASN A 148 -0.87 16.93 18.27
C ASN A 148 -0.64 17.32 16.80
N VAL A 149 -1.19 18.46 16.40
CA VAL A 149 -1.00 19.02 15.05
C VAL A 149 0.42 19.56 14.93
N MET A 150 1.07 19.25 13.81
CA MET A 150 2.42 19.72 13.48
C MET A 150 2.37 21.16 12.96
N THR A 151 3.45 21.90 13.12
CA THR A 151 3.59 23.28 12.65
C THR A 151 4.52 23.34 11.45
N ASP A 152 4.17 24.15 10.45
CA ASP A 152 5.05 24.44 9.32
C ASP A 152 6.14 25.43 9.77
N ASN A 153 7.41 25.00 9.72
CA ASN A 153 8.55 25.79 10.15
C ASN A 153 9.18 26.55 8.98
N THR A 154 9.26 25.92 7.79
CA THR A 154 10.04 26.47 6.67
C THR A 154 9.43 26.22 5.29
N LEU A 155 8.11 26.29 5.14
CA LEU A 155 7.38 25.94 3.92
C LEU A 155 7.65 24.50 3.49
N ASP A 156 6.61 23.69 3.59
CA ASP A 156 6.63 22.27 3.28
C ASP A 156 7.42 21.39 4.27
N ASP A 157 7.95 21.99 5.34
CA ASP A 157 8.66 21.31 6.43
C ASP A 157 7.85 21.43 7.72
N TRP A 158 7.25 20.32 8.12
CA TRP A 158 6.35 20.25 9.25
C TRP A 158 7.05 19.61 10.43
N GLU A 159 6.94 20.23 11.60
CA GLU A 159 7.59 19.76 12.81
C GLU A 159 6.67 19.70 14.02
N TYR A 160 6.99 18.78 14.92
CA TYR A 160 6.48 18.78 16.28
C TYR A 160 7.45 18.05 17.22
N ALA A 161 7.57 18.54 18.45
CA ALA A 161 8.41 17.93 19.47
C ALA A 161 7.55 17.46 20.66
N PRO A 162 7.21 16.16 20.75
CA PRO A 162 6.59 15.61 21.94
C PRO A 162 7.45 15.85 23.18
N THR A 163 6.85 16.43 24.22
CA THR A 163 7.49 16.69 25.51
C THR A 163 6.86 15.83 26.61
N GLY A 164 7.55 15.69 27.74
CA GLY A 164 7.04 14.94 28.90
C GLY A 164 7.13 13.42 28.73
N LEU A 165 8.00 12.96 27.83
CA LEU A 165 8.25 11.54 27.63
C LEU A 165 9.12 10.97 28.76
N ASN A 166 9.02 9.67 28.99
CA ASN A 166 9.85 8.96 29.95
C ASN A 166 11.22 8.67 29.35
N ALA A 167 12.28 8.81 30.15
CA ALA A 167 13.65 8.45 29.76
C ALA A 167 13.79 6.96 29.43
N SER A 168 14.75 6.62 28.56
CA SER A 168 15.07 5.25 28.13
C SER A 168 13.89 4.43 27.59
N THR A 169 12.82 5.07 27.17
CA THR A 169 11.56 4.42 26.76
C THR A 169 11.45 4.39 25.24
N LEU A 170 11.00 3.26 24.70
CA LEU A 170 10.72 3.13 23.27
C LEU A 170 9.32 3.65 22.97
N TYR A 171 9.24 4.65 22.12
CA TYR A 171 8.00 5.21 21.60
C TYR A 171 7.79 4.77 20.15
N TYR A 172 6.52 4.55 19.82
CA TYR A 172 6.02 4.33 18.48
C TYR A 172 5.22 5.55 18.07
N PHE A 173 5.36 5.99 16.83
CA PHE A 173 4.60 7.13 16.33
C PHE A 173 4.26 6.97 14.85
N THR A 174 3.23 7.67 14.41
CA THR A 174 2.80 7.75 13.02
C THR A 174 2.30 9.16 12.75
N VAL A 175 2.25 9.54 11.48
CA VAL A 175 1.71 10.82 11.06
C VAL A 175 0.61 10.56 10.05
N ASP A 176 -0.52 11.23 10.24
CA ASP A 176 -1.64 11.26 9.31
C ASP A 176 -2.08 12.69 9.04
N VAL A 177 -2.78 12.86 7.93
CA VAL A 177 -3.28 14.16 7.48
C VAL A 177 -4.75 14.01 7.07
N GLY A 178 -5.54 15.04 7.41
CA GLY A 178 -6.93 15.17 7.00
C GLY A 178 -7.85 14.05 7.50
N ALA A 179 -8.87 13.74 6.71
CA ALA A 179 -9.95 12.83 7.10
C ALA A 179 -10.33 11.90 5.95
N THR A 180 -10.57 10.63 6.27
CA THR A 180 -10.91 9.59 5.29
C THR A 180 -12.17 9.93 4.51
N GLY A 181 -12.14 9.73 3.19
CA GLY A 181 -13.20 10.06 2.24
C GLY A 181 -13.30 11.54 1.87
N VAL A 182 -12.29 12.34 2.23
CA VAL A 182 -12.20 13.75 1.85
C VAL A 182 -10.82 13.99 1.25
N ASP A 183 -9.83 14.18 2.10
CA ASP A 183 -8.43 14.34 1.75
C ASP A 183 -7.64 13.66 2.87
N TRP A 184 -7.00 12.52 2.59
CA TRP A 184 -6.35 11.71 3.61
C TRP A 184 -5.05 11.09 3.14
N ALA A 185 -4.09 11.03 4.05
CA ALA A 185 -2.97 10.13 3.94
C ALA A 185 -2.41 9.80 5.32
N ARG A 186 -1.58 8.77 5.33
CA ARG A 186 -0.90 8.29 6.52
C ARG A 186 0.49 7.80 6.13
N LEU A 187 1.42 7.87 7.07
CA LEU A 187 2.70 7.19 7.01
C LEU A 187 2.71 5.87 7.79
N GLY A 188 3.78 5.11 7.60
CA GLY A 188 4.06 3.95 8.43
C GLY A 188 4.19 4.27 9.92
N ILE A 189 4.51 3.23 10.69
CA ILE A 189 4.79 3.39 12.13
C ILE A 189 6.29 3.50 12.30
N TYR A 190 6.76 4.60 12.86
CA TYR A 190 8.15 4.84 13.23
C TYR A 190 8.39 4.47 14.69
N THR A 191 9.66 4.40 15.06
CA THR A 191 10.09 4.08 16.42
C THR A 191 11.23 4.97 16.84
N GLN A 192 11.16 5.52 18.05
CA GLN A 192 12.25 6.30 18.64
C GLN A 192 12.41 5.94 20.12
N ARG A 193 13.65 5.76 20.58
CA ARG A 193 13.96 5.60 22.01
C ARG A 193 14.47 6.92 22.57
N THR A 194 13.94 7.36 23.70
CA THR A 194 14.46 8.52 24.44
C THR A 194 15.80 8.19 25.10
N THR A 195 16.64 9.20 25.30
CA THR A 195 17.93 8.99 25.98
C THR A 195 17.72 8.68 27.47
N ALA A 196 18.80 8.25 28.14
CA ALA A 196 18.86 8.24 29.59
C ALA A 196 18.74 9.66 30.16
#